data_AF-A0A7X0PAT6-F1
#
_entry.id   AF-A0A7X0PAT6-F1
#
_cell.length_a   1.000
_cell.length_b   1.000
_cell.length_c   1.000
_cell.angle_alpha   90.00
_cell.angle_beta   90.00
_cell.angle_gamma   90.00
#
_symmetry.space_group_name_H-M   'P 1'
#
loop_
_entity.id
_entity.type
_entity.pdbx_description
1 polymer ?
#
loop_
_entity_poly.entity_id
_entity_poly.type
_entity_poly.pdbx_seq_one_letter_code
_entity_poly.pdbx_strand_id
1 'polypeptide(L)' 'MDVALTNSIVNTATALASRETSDALNVRVLKKALDIQASSAATLLQALPQPPLATSGTLGTQVNTFA' A
#
# COMPACT_ATOMS: atom_id res chain seq x y z
N MET A 1 -9.95 48.80 6.14
CA MET A 1 -9.94 47.79 7.22
C MET A 1 -10.47 46.43 6.74
N ASP A 2 -11.38 46.39 5.77
CA ASP A 2 -11.96 45.15 5.20
C ASP A 2 -10.98 44.32 4.34
N VAL A 3 -10.26 44.95 3.40
CA VAL A 3 -9.28 44.29 2.52
C VAL A 3 -8.13 43.58 3.26
N ALA A 4 -7.73 44.05 4.43
CA ALA A 4 -6.69 43.38 5.23
C ALA A 4 -7.19 42.07 5.83
N LEU A 5 -8.45 42.05 6.28
CA LEU A 5 -9.12 40.85 6.79
C LEU A 5 -9.33 39.83 5.67
N THR A 6 -9.77 40.28 4.49
CA THR A 6 -9.93 39.45 3.30
C THR A 6 -8.61 38.80 2.88
N ASN A 7 -7.51 39.55 2.87
CA ASN A 7 -6.18 38.98 2.59
C ASN A 7 -5.73 37.96 3.64
N SER A 8 -5.98 38.21 4.94
CA SER A 8 -5.68 37.24 5.99
C SER A 8 -6.51 35.96 5.86
N ILE A 9 -7.79 36.06 5.49
CA ILE A 9 -8.66 34.89 5.25
C ILE A 9 -8.20 34.11 4.02
N VAL A 10 -7.88 34.78 2.92
CA VAL A 10 -7.38 34.14 1.69
C VAL A 10 -6.04 33.43 1.94
N ASN A 11 -5.11 34.06 2.66
CA ASN A 11 -3.84 33.43 3.02
C ASN A 11 -4.06 32.21 3.92
N THR A 12 -4.99 32.29 4.88
CA THR A 12 -5.33 31.17 5.76
C THR A 12 -5.98 30.03 4.98
N ALA A 13 -6.94 30.32 4.10
CA ALA A 13 -7.60 29.34 3.25
C ALA A 13 -6.60 28.64 2.32
N THR A 14 -5.66 29.40 1.74
CA THR A 14 -4.58 28.85 0.89
C THR A 14 -3.65 27.95 1.68
N ALA A 15 -3.29 28.33 2.91
CA ALA A 15 -2.47 27.51 3.80
C ALA A 15 -3.19 26.21 4.21
N LEU A 16 -4.50 26.26 4.46
CA LEU A 16 -5.32 25.09 4.76
C LEU A 16 -5.43 24.16 3.55
N ALA A 17 -5.74 24.68 2.36
CA ALA A 17 -5.80 23.89 1.13
C ALA A 17 -4.44 23.22 0.81
N SER A 18 -3.34 23.93 1.06
CA SER A 18 -1.98 23.38 0.90
C SER A 18 -1.69 22.26 1.90
N ARG A 19 -2.17 22.38 3.15
CA ARG A 19 -2.06 21.33 4.17
C ARG A 19 -2.89 20.10 3.82
N GLU A 20 -4.17 20.26 3.45
CA GLU A 20 -5.03 19.15 3.02
C GLU A 20 -4.41 18.40 1.83
N THR A 21 -3.87 19.13 0.86
CA THR A 21 -3.18 18.53 -0.28
C THR A 21 -1.94 17.75 0.17
N SER A 22 -1.11 18.32 1.05
CA SER A 22 0.07 17.65 1.60
C SER A 22 -0.31 16.36 2.35
N ASP A 23 -1.34 16.40 3.19
CA ASP A 23 -1.81 15.24 3.95
C ASP A 23 -2.36 14.14 3.03
N ALA A 24 -3.15 14.52 2.02
CA ALA A 24 -3.65 13.60 1.01
C ALA A 24 -2.50 12.94 0.22
N LEU A 25 -1.45 13.70 -0.11
CA LEU A 25 -0.26 13.17 -0.79
C LEU A 25 0.53 12.22 0.13
N ASN A 26 0.75 12.58 1.39
CA ASN A 26 1.45 11.72 2.35
C ASN A 26 0.73 10.37 2.52
N VAL A 27 -0.60 10.39 2.68
CA VAL A 27 -1.41 9.16 2.78
C VAL A 27 -1.36 8.35 1.49
N ARG A 28 -1.42 9.00 0.32
CA ARG A 28 -1.28 8.31 -0.98
C ARG A 28 0.09 7.67 -1.18
N VAL A 29 1.16 8.34 -0.77
CA VAL A 29 2.52 7.80 -0.82
C VAL A 29 2.66 6.62 0.12
N LEU A 30 2.15 6.71 1.35
CA LEU A 30 2.13 5.60 2.29
C LEU A 30 1.35 4.41 1.73
N LYS A 31 0.14 4.64 1.17
CA LYS A 31 -0.62 3.59 0.49
C LYS A 31 0.18 2.96 -0.65
N LYS A 32 0.80 3.77 -1.51
CA LYS A 32 1.61 3.27 -2.62
C LYS A 32 2.82 2.48 -2.14
N ALA A 33 3.45 2.87 -1.04
CA ALA A 33 4.53 2.10 -0.44
C ALA A 33 4.04 0.73 0.07
N LEU A 34 2.88 0.69 0.73
CA LEU A 34 2.24 -0.55 1.16
C LEU A 34 1.85 -1.44 -0.03
N ASP A 35 1.29 -0.87 -1.09
CA ASP A 35 0.92 -1.61 -2.31
C ASP A 35 2.16 -2.22 -2.99
N ILE A 36 3.26 -1.47 -3.06
CA ILE A 36 4.55 -1.96 -3.58
C ILE A 36 5.08 -3.10 -2.69
N GLN A 37 4.99 -2.96 -1.37
CA GLN A 37 5.41 -4.01 -0.43
C GLN A 37 4.53 -5.27 -0.57
N ALA A 38 3.23 -5.12 -0.73
CA ALA A 38 2.32 -6.24 -0.96
C ALA A 38 2.63 -6.94 -2.29
N SER A 39 2.87 -6.17 -3.36
CA SER A 39 3.27 -6.73 -4.66
C SER A 39 4.61 -7.46 -4.58
N SER A 40 5.61 -6.92 -3.88
CA SER A 40 6.91 -7.58 -3.74
C SER A 40 6.80 -8.84 -2.89
N ALA A 41 6.01 -8.82 -1.81
CA ALA A 41 5.71 -10.00 -1.01
C ALA A 41 5.00 -11.08 -1.82
N ALA A 42 4.03 -10.71 -2.67
CA ALA A 42 3.35 -11.66 -3.56
C ALA A 42 4.32 -12.31 -4.56
N THR A 43 5.22 -11.53 -5.17
CA THR A 43 6.25 -12.07 -6.07
C THR A 43 7.19 -13.00 -5.34
N LEU A 44 7.61 -12.67 -4.10
CA LEU A 44 8.46 -13.55 -3.29
C LEU A 44 7.75 -14.86 -2.94
N LEU A 45 6.45 -14.81 -2.62
CA LEU A 45 5.65 -16.01 -2.38
C LEU A 45 5.53 -16.89 -3.62
N GLN A 46 5.36 -16.29 -4.81
CA GLN A 46 5.35 -17.02 -6.08
C GLN A 46 6.73 -17.59 -6.46
N ALA A 47 7.80 -16.93 -6.04
CA ALA A 47 9.18 -17.37 -6.27
C ALA A 47 9.64 -18.48 -5.32
N LEU A 48 8.83 -18.83 -4.30
CA LEU A 48 9.15 -19.95 -3.43
C LEU A 48 9.14 -21.25 -4.27
N PRO A 49 10.25 -22.02 -4.27
CA PRO A 49 10.31 -23.28 -4.99
C PRO A 49 9.27 -24.25 -4.44
N GLN A 50 8.52 -24.87 -5.34
CA GLN A 50 7.49 -25.82 -4.96
C GLN A 50 8.13 -27.01 -4.21
N PRO A 51 7.69 -27.31 -2.98
CA PRO A 51 8.21 -28.46 -2.26
C PRO A 51 7.96 -29.72 -3.09
N PRO A 52 8.94 -30.64 -3.17
CA PRO A 52 8.75 -31.87 -3.92
C PRO A 52 7.54 -32.61 -3.38
N LEU A 53 6.69 -33.10 -4.30
CA LEU A 53 5.60 -33.99 -3.92
C LEU A 53 6.17 -35.13 -3.08
N ALA A 54 5.52 -35.43 -1.97
CA ALA A 54 5.95 -36.51 -1.10
C ALA A 54 5.83 -37.84 -1.87
N THR A 55 6.98 -38.38 -2.28
CA THR A 55 7.09 -39.62 -3.06
C THR A 55 6.95 -40.88 -2.21
N SER A 56 6.69 -40.74 -0.90
CA SER A 56 6.57 -41.86 0.04
C SER A 56 5.66 -41.49 1.21
N GLY A 57 4.83 -42.47 1.63
CA GLY A 57 3.85 -42.34 2.71
C GLY A 57 2.40 -42.22 2.19
N THR A 58 1.47 -42.88 2.87
CA THR A 58 0.03 -42.99 2.50
C THR A 58 -0.71 -41.64 2.41
N LEU A 59 -0.23 -40.60 3.10
CA LEU A 59 -0.82 -39.25 3.09
C LEU A 59 -0.16 -38.32 2.06
N GLY A 60 1.14 -38.48 1.80
CA GLY A 60 1.92 -37.56 0.95
C GLY A 60 1.63 -37.69 -0.55
N THR A 61 1.16 -38.85 -0.99
CA THR A 61 0.87 -39.14 -2.40
C THR A 61 -0.57 -38.79 -2.82
N GLN A 62 -1.47 -38.54 -1.87
CA GLN A 62 -2.91 -38.33 -2.13
C GLN A 62 -3.36 -36.88 -1.96
N VAL A 63 -2.55 -36.04 -1.31
CA VAL A 63 -2.90 -34.64 -1.06
C VAL A 63 -2.00 -33.75 -1.92
N ASN A 64 -2.50 -33.36 -3.09
CA ASN A 64 -1.92 -32.26 -3.84
C ASN A 64 -2.46 -30.95 -3.26
N THR A 65 -1.74 -30.33 -2.33
CA THR A 65 -2.12 -29.04 -1.73
C THR A 65 -2.02 -27.86 -2.70
N PHE A 66 -1.73 -28.12 -3.98
CA PHE A 66 -1.56 -27.14 -5.04
C PHE A 66 -2.46 -27.40 -6.27
N ALA A 67 -3.39 -28.37 -6.23
CA ALA A 67 -4.38 -28.61 -7.28
C ALA A 67 -5.66 -27.79 -7.08
#